data_AF-A0A258LMS9-F1
#
_entry.id   AF-A0A258LMS9-F1
#
_cell.length_a   1.000
_cell.length_b   1.000
_cell.length_c   1.000
_cell.angle_alpha   90.00
_cell.angle_beta   90.00
_cell.angle_gamma   90.00
#
_symmetry.space_group_name_H-M   'P 1'
#
loop_
_entity.id
_entity.type
_entity.pdbx_description
1 polymer ?
#
loop_
_entity_poly.entity_id
_entity_poly.type
_entity_poly.pdbx_seq_one_letter_code
_entity_poly.pdbx_strand_id
1 'polypeptide(L)'
;SSGTELMERIRQEVVLYAVRIDVAEEFARLKTHLQAVDTALAGKGPVGKRLDFLMQELNREANTLSSKSVSEECTQAALELKLLIEQMREQVQNLE
;
A
#
# COMPACT_ATOMS: atom_id res chain seq x y z
N SER A 1 -13.84 18.96 -33.76
CA SER A 1 -12.65 19.64 -34.33
C SER A 1 -11.41 19.01 -33.73
N SER A 2 -10.24 19.16 -34.36
CA SER A 2 -8.94 18.67 -33.82
C SER A 2 -8.67 19.12 -32.37
N GLY A 3 -9.21 20.28 -31.96
CA GLY A 3 -9.11 20.77 -30.58
C GLY A 3 -9.87 19.92 -29.55
N THR A 4 -11.02 19.33 -29.90
CA THR A 4 -11.76 18.44 -28.97
C THR A 4 -11.00 17.15 -28.71
N GLU A 5 -10.41 16.57 -29.77
CA GLU A 5 -9.61 15.35 -29.68
C GLU A 5 -8.31 15.57 -28.89
N LEU A 6 -7.65 16.71 -29.09
CA LEU A 6 -6.49 17.11 -28.29
C LEU A 6 -6.84 17.24 -26.80
N MET A 7 -7.97 17.87 -26.48
CA MET A 7 -8.42 18.03 -25.09
C MET A 7 -8.75 16.68 -24.43
N GLU A 8 -9.32 15.73 -25.18
CA GLU A 8 -9.59 14.39 -24.65
C GLU A 8 -8.30 13.61 -24.36
N ARG A 9 -7.31 13.69 -25.25
CA ARG A 9 -5.98 13.11 -24.99
C ARG A 9 -5.30 13.73 -23.77
N ILE A 10 -5.34 15.05 -23.63
CA ILE A 10 -4.80 15.75 -22.46
C ILE A 10 -5.51 15.27 -21.18
N ARG A 11 -6.84 15.15 -21.20
CA ARG A 11 -7.61 14.65 -20.05
C ARG A 11 -7.15 13.24 -19.64
N GLN A 12 -6.99 12.34 -20.60
CA GLN A 12 -6.53 10.97 -20.36
C GLN A 12 -5.13 10.94 -19.75
N GLU A 13 -4.19 11.72 -20.29
CA GLU A 13 -2.83 11.81 -19.75
C GLU A 13 -2.81 12.38 -18.32
N VAL A 14 -3.63 13.39 -18.03
CA VAL A 14 -3.76 13.96 -16.67
C VAL A 14 -4.29 12.92 -15.69
N VAL A 15 -5.31 12.13 -16.08
CA VAL A 15 -5.85 11.06 -15.25
C VAL A 15 -4.79 9.99 -14.98
N LEU A 16 -4.07 9.54 -16.02
CA LEU A 16 -3.00 8.56 -15.87
C LEU A 16 -1.88 9.08 -14.96
N TYR A 17 -1.51 10.36 -15.11
CA TYR A 17 -0.50 10.98 -14.26
C TYR A 17 -0.94 11.06 -12.80
N ALA A 18 -2.20 11.38 -12.53
CA ALA A 18 -2.76 11.37 -11.19
C ALA A 18 -2.71 9.97 -10.55
N VAL A 19 -3.03 8.92 -11.31
CA VAL A 19 -2.91 7.53 -10.84
C VAL A 19 -1.46 7.18 -10.50
N ARG A 20 -0.49 7.62 -11.32
CA ARG A 20 0.94 7.38 -11.06
C ARG A 20 1.44 8.08 -9.81
N ILE A 21 1.00 9.32 -9.56
CA ILE A 21 1.34 10.06 -8.33
C ILE A 21 0.80 9.32 -7.11
N ASP A 22 -0.46 8.93 -7.16
CA ASP A 22 -1.13 8.24 -6.06
C ASP A 22 -0.42 6.91 -5.74
N VAL A 23 -0.07 6.10 -6.75
CA VAL A 23 0.73 4.87 -6.54
C VAL A 23 2.10 5.17 -5.91
N ALA A 24 2.78 6.24 -6.33
CA ALA A 24 4.08 6.62 -5.76
C ALA A 24 3.95 7.05 -4.28
N GLU A 25 2.87 7.72 -3.93
CA GLU A 25 2.55 8.08 -2.54
C GLU A 25 2.34 6.82 -1.69
N GLU A 26 1.58 5.84 -2.18
CA GLU A 26 1.34 4.58 -1.46
C GLU A 26 2.64 3.78 -1.24
N PHE A 27 3.56 3.78 -2.20
CA PHE A 27 4.89 3.18 -1.99
C PHE A 27 5.69 3.89 -0.90
N ALA A 28 5.62 5.22 -0.84
CA ALA A 28 6.32 5.99 0.20
C ALA A 28 5.72 5.73 1.59
N ARG A 29 4.40 5.63 1.69
CA ARG A 29 3.71 5.30 2.95
C ARG A 29 3.99 3.86 3.38
N LEU A 30 3.93 2.89 2.46
CA LEU A 30 4.30 1.49 2.71
C LEU A 30 5.70 1.36 3.30
N LYS A 31 6.67 2.05 2.70
CA LYS A 31 8.04 2.07 3.23
C LYS A 31 8.11 2.64 4.65
N THR A 32 7.34 3.70 4.93
CA THR A 32 7.28 4.34 6.25
C THR A 32 6.68 3.39 7.29
N HIS A 33 5.60 2.68 6.96
CA HIS A 33 5.00 1.72 7.88
C HIS A 33 5.86 0.48 8.10
N LEU A 34 6.54 -0.03 7.08
CA LEU A 34 7.52 -1.12 7.24
C LEU A 34 8.65 -0.72 8.20
N GLN A 35 9.19 0.49 8.06
CA GLN A 35 10.19 1.02 9.01
C GLN A 35 9.63 1.15 10.44
N ALA A 36 8.34 1.50 10.58
CA ALA A 36 7.69 1.57 11.87
C ALA A 36 7.47 0.18 12.49
N VAL A 37 7.22 -0.86 11.67
CA VAL A 37 7.18 -2.26 12.09
C VAL A 37 8.55 -2.70 12.59
N ASP A 38 9.62 -2.46 11.83
CA ASP A 38 10.99 -2.80 12.23
C ASP A 38 11.35 -2.15 13.57
N THR A 39 11.00 -0.87 13.72
CA THR A 39 11.24 -0.10 14.95
C THR A 39 10.44 -0.67 16.13
N ALA A 40 9.19 -1.08 15.90
CA ALA A 40 8.37 -1.69 16.95
C ALA A 40 8.97 -3.03 17.41
N LEU A 41 9.37 -3.89 16.47
CA LEU A 41 9.96 -5.20 16.76
C LEU A 41 11.33 -5.12 17.45
N ALA A 42 12.12 -4.08 17.17
CA ALA A 42 13.40 -3.85 17.83
C ALA A 42 13.27 -3.28 19.25
N GLY A 43 12.10 -2.77 19.62
CA GLY A 43 11.84 -2.17 20.93
C GLY A 43 11.74 -3.20 22.05
N LYS A 44 11.88 -2.73 23.30
CA LYS A 44 11.56 -3.52 24.49
C LYS A 44 10.20 -3.09 25.04
N GLY A 45 9.30 -4.04 25.28
CA GLY A 45 7.97 -3.78 25.87
C GLY A 45 6.83 -4.38 25.06
N PRO A 46 5.58 -4.15 25.47
CA PRO A 46 4.41 -4.65 24.75
C PRO A 46 4.25 -3.93 23.41
N VAL A 47 4.24 -4.70 22.32
CA VAL A 47 4.15 -4.17 20.94
C VAL A 47 2.84 -4.54 20.23
N GLY A 48 2.02 -5.44 20.78
CA GLY A 48 0.84 -6.02 20.13
C GLY A 48 -0.10 -4.98 19.52
N LYS A 49 -0.64 -4.06 20.33
CA LYS A 49 -1.52 -2.98 19.84
C LYS A 49 -0.90 -2.09 18.76
N ARG A 50 0.40 -1.83 18.84
CA ARG A 50 1.10 -1.02 17.84
C ARG A 50 1.24 -1.78 16.53
N LEU A 51 1.58 -3.07 16.60
CA LEU A 51 1.66 -3.93 15.43
C LEU A 51 0.29 -4.13 14.79
N ASP A 52 -0.79 -4.30 15.56
CA ASP A 52 -2.15 -4.40 14.99
C ASP A 52 -2.52 -3.14 14.20
N PHE A 53 -2.26 -1.94 14.75
CA PHE A 53 -2.45 -0.69 14.02
C PHE A 53 -1.62 -0.66 12.72
N LEU A 54 -0.33 -1.02 12.79
CA LEU A 54 0.54 -1.03 11.61
C LEU A 54 0.07 -2.03 10.55
N MET A 55 -0.45 -3.19 10.95
CA MET A 55 -1.01 -4.17 10.01
C MET A 55 -2.27 -3.63 9.33
N GLN A 56 -3.11 -2.86 10.04
CA GLN A 56 -4.27 -2.20 9.43
C GLN A 56 -3.84 -1.17 8.37
N GLU A 57 -2.82 -0.36 8.66
CA GLU A 57 -2.32 0.64 7.70
C GLU A 57 -1.64 -0.01 6.49
N LEU A 58 -0.80 -1.04 6.70
CA LEU A 58 -0.20 -1.81 5.60
C LEU A 58 -1.26 -2.48 4.72
N ASN A 59 -2.39 -2.93 5.30
CA ASN A 59 -3.48 -3.52 4.53
C ASN A 59 -4.17 -2.47 3.63
N ARG A 60 -4.36 -1.23 4.13
CA ARG A 60 -4.90 -0.13 3.32
C ARG A 60 -4.02 0.15 2.11
N GLU A 61 -2.72 0.23 2.31
CA GLU A 61 -1.75 0.49 1.25
C GLU A 61 -1.72 -0.64 0.21
N ALA A 62 -1.73 -1.90 0.67
CA ALA A 62 -1.80 -3.06 -0.21
C ALA A 62 -3.10 -3.08 -1.04
N ASN A 63 -4.23 -2.59 -0.51
CA ASN A 63 -5.47 -2.45 -1.26
C ASN A 63 -5.38 -1.36 -2.34
N THR A 64 -4.77 -0.21 -2.02
CA THR A 64 -4.58 0.87 -3.00
C THR A 64 -3.63 0.43 -4.12
N LEU A 65 -2.52 -0.24 -3.79
CA LEU A 65 -1.57 -0.78 -4.77
C LEU A 65 -2.24 -1.82 -5.69
N SER A 66 -3.01 -2.75 -5.13
CA SER A 66 -3.71 -3.79 -5.90
C SER A 66 -4.79 -3.21 -6.83
N SER A 67 -5.57 -2.22 -6.38
CA SER A 67 -6.68 -1.68 -7.17
C SER A 67 -6.25 -0.73 -8.30
N LYS A 68 -5.02 -0.20 -8.24
CA LYS A 68 -4.48 0.77 -9.21
C LYS A 68 -3.27 0.25 -9.98
N SER A 69 -2.87 -1.00 -9.72
CA SER A 69 -1.79 -1.65 -10.46
C SER A 69 -2.20 -1.92 -11.90
N VAL A 70 -1.32 -1.54 -12.83
CA VAL A 70 -1.42 -1.83 -14.28
C VAL A 70 -0.60 -3.06 -14.69
N SER A 71 0.20 -3.63 -13.77
CA SER A 71 1.03 -4.81 -14.03
C SER A 71 0.56 -6.02 -13.20
N GLU A 72 0.52 -7.18 -13.85
CA GLU A 72 0.26 -8.47 -13.19
C GLU A 72 1.23 -8.73 -12.03
N GLU A 73 2.50 -8.36 -12.19
CA GLU A 73 3.54 -8.51 -11.16
C GLU A 73 3.22 -7.71 -9.89
N CYS A 74 2.75 -6.47 -10.06
CA CYS A 74 2.38 -5.61 -8.94
C CYS A 74 1.09 -6.11 -8.25
N THR A 75 0.16 -6.68 -9.02
CA THR A 75 -1.04 -7.32 -8.47
C THR A 75 -0.66 -8.54 -7.63
N GLN A 76 0.23 -9.40 -8.14
CA GLN A 76 0.71 -10.57 -7.44
C GLN A 76 1.46 -10.20 -6.15
N ALA A 77 2.36 -9.21 -6.22
CA ALA A 77 3.08 -8.71 -5.05
C ALA A 77 2.12 -8.14 -3.99
N ALA A 78 1.06 -7.44 -4.39
CA ALA A 78 0.07 -6.92 -3.46
C ALA A 78 -0.76 -8.04 -2.79
N LEU A 79 -1.06 -9.14 -3.50
CA LEU A 79 -1.73 -10.30 -2.92
C LEU A 79 -0.83 -11.01 -1.89
N GLU A 80 0.44 -11.21 -2.21
CA GLU A 80 1.42 -11.79 -1.29
C GLU A 80 1.61 -10.92 -0.04
N LEU A 81 1.70 -9.61 -0.22
CA LEU A 81 1.77 -8.66 0.89
C LEU A 81 0.55 -8.78 1.81
N LYS A 82 -0.67 -8.87 1.26
CA LYS A 82 -1.90 -9.06 2.05
C LYS A 82 -1.87 -10.35 2.87
N LEU A 83 -1.37 -11.45 2.28
CA LEU A 83 -1.23 -12.72 2.99
C LEU A 83 -0.27 -12.60 4.18
N LEU A 84 0.89 -11.96 3.97
CA LEU A 84 1.88 -11.74 5.03
C LEU A 84 1.33 -10.83 6.14
N ILE A 85 0.55 -9.81 5.80
CA ILE A 85 -0.11 -8.93 6.78
C ILE A 85 -1.08 -9.73 7.65
N GLU A 86 -1.92 -10.58 7.05
CA GLU A 86 -2.86 -11.40 7.84
C GLU A 86 -2.15 -12.39 8.75
N GLN A 87 -1.08 -13.05 8.27
CA GLN A 87 -0.24 -13.91 9.12
C GLN A 87 0.38 -13.15 10.30
N MET A 88 0.83 -11.91 10.06
CA MET A 88 1.36 -11.06 11.13
C MET A 88 0.27 -10.67 12.13
N ARG A 89 -0.96 -10.39 11.69
CA ARG A 89 -2.09 -10.09 12.59
C ARG A 89 -2.44 -11.28 13.47
N GLU A 90 -2.47 -12.48 12.92
CA GLU A 90 -2.68 -13.71 13.68
C GLU A 90 -1.58 -13.88 14.75
N GLN A 91 -0.31 -13.66 14.38
CA GLN A 91 0.78 -13.72 15.36
C GLN A 91 0.64 -12.67 16.46
N VAL A 92 0.28 -11.43 16.11
CA VAL A 92 0.07 -10.34 17.08
C VAL A 92 -1.03 -10.71 18.08
N GLN A 93 -2.15 -11.25 17.61
CA GLN A 93 -3.27 -11.67 18.45
C GLN A 93 -2.92 -12.86 19.37
N ASN A 94 -2.07 -13.77 18.91
CA ASN A 94 -1.61 -14.92 19.69
C ASN A 94 -0.60 -14.57 20.81
N LEU A 95 -0.01 -13.37 20.76
CA LEU A 95 0.94 -12.89 21.76
C LEU A 95 0.28 -12.06 22.88
N GLU A 96 -1.01 -11.74 22.73
CA GLU A 96 -1.84 -11.12 23.78
C GLU A 96 -2.38 -12.17 24.76
#